data_AF-G2J3N2-F1
#
_entry.id   AF-G2J3N2-F1
#
_cell.length_a   1.000
_cell.length_b   1.000
_cell.length_c   1.000
_cell.angle_alpha   90.00
_cell.angle_beta   90.00
_cell.angle_gamma   90.00
#
_symmetry.space_group_name_H-M   'P 1'
#
loop_
_entity.id
_entity.type
_entity.pdbx_description
1 polymer ?
#
loop_
_entity_poly.entity_id
_entity_poly.type
_entity_poly.pdbx_seq_one_letter_code
_entity_poly.pdbx_strand_id
1 'polypeptide(L)'
;MNAFDLPAIPDGGGELHPYTPEAPQFEPPWLVPDVDHLSENYGEIPQLFGQPLPSGIVPADVQQQFIEPLADSFSADMDTLRVPTKYSRMAANFFRAYAMQPLPHVVAEHTYSLRGFDWLTPGDRPFVDALLNDLARADCPSKVVRIFLSWYGEKIRQLTQAQAPVRRTSHVTIDDLSDTEFAIVESRAESDRQAGLNELRRRWGNQFSVNMRAVHDHVAKNLTAAQRTFLETAVAKGGVLLANHPDTIEALYREAVAGAIDQLRGGGHNNLGAEITEIERVMRVDRRRYNNDEVMQARYRELIRLRDGG
;
A
#
# COMPACT_ATOMS: atom_id res chain seq x y z
N MET A 1 -56.25 -66.73 1.08
CA MET A 1 -57.40 -66.00 1.65
C MET A 1 -57.24 -66.02 3.16
N ASN A 2 -56.98 -64.86 3.76
CA ASN A 2 -57.57 -64.43 5.03
C ASN A 2 -57.20 -62.95 5.23
N ALA A 3 -58.26 -62.16 5.35
CA ALA A 3 -58.27 -60.71 5.38
C ALA A 3 -57.68 -60.19 6.70
N PHE A 4 -56.82 -59.18 6.59
CA PHE A 4 -56.32 -58.43 7.73
C PHE A 4 -57.32 -57.33 8.09
N ASP A 5 -57.89 -57.49 9.28
CA ASP A 5 -58.75 -56.54 9.99
C ASP A 5 -57.96 -55.27 10.35
N LEU A 6 -58.51 -54.10 10.01
CA LEU A 6 -57.98 -52.80 10.43
C LEU A 6 -58.69 -52.34 11.71
N PRO A 7 -57.97 -52.02 12.80
CA PRO A 7 -58.57 -51.33 13.93
C PRO A 7 -58.71 -49.82 13.72
N ALA A 8 -59.81 -49.31 14.25
CA ALA A 8 -60.39 -47.99 14.08
C ALA A 8 -59.55 -46.82 14.61
N ILE A 9 -59.66 -45.67 13.92
CA ILE A 9 -59.13 -44.36 14.35
C ILE A 9 -60.11 -43.76 15.38
N PRO A 10 -59.69 -43.49 16.62
CA PRO A 10 -60.54 -42.77 17.56
C PRO A 10 -60.58 -41.28 17.21
N ASP A 11 -61.81 -40.81 16.99
CA ASP A 11 -62.22 -39.42 16.82
C ASP A 11 -62.09 -38.71 18.16
N GLY A 12 -61.05 -37.88 18.31
CA GLY A 12 -60.68 -37.21 19.55
C GLY A 12 -60.31 -35.77 19.28
N GLY A 13 -61.33 -34.91 19.15
CA GLY A 13 -61.18 -33.46 19.14
C GLY A 13 -60.58 -32.97 20.47
N GLY A 14 -59.27 -32.72 20.45
CA GLY A 14 -58.53 -32.09 21.53
C GLY A 14 -58.47 -30.58 21.32
N GLU A 15 -58.91 -29.85 22.33
CA GLU A 15 -59.03 -28.40 22.40
C GLU A 15 -57.67 -27.69 22.19
N LEU A 16 -57.67 -26.64 21.36
CA LEU A 16 -56.51 -25.78 21.13
C LEU A 16 -56.25 -24.91 22.37
N HIS A 17 -55.21 -25.24 23.13
CA HIS A 17 -54.65 -24.34 24.14
C HIS A 17 -53.94 -23.14 23.48
N PRO A 18 -54.08 -21.91 24.00
CA PRO A 18 -53.41 -20.74 23.45
C PRO A 18 -51.89 -20.80 23.65
N TYR A 19 -51.16 -20.63 22.56
CA TYR A 19 -49.69 -20.64 22.49
C TYR A 19 -49.12 -19.49 23.33
N THR A 20 -48.32 -19.80 24.35
CA THR A 20 -47.48 -18.82 25.08
C THR A 20 -46.02 -19.08 24.67
N PRO A 21 -45.36 -18.17 23.93
CA PRO A 21 -44.01 -18.42 23.44
C PRO A 21 -42.98 -17.83 24.40
N GLU A 22 -42.58 -18.57 25.43
CA GLU A 22 -41.32 -18.32 26.13
C GLU A 22 -40.60 -19.64 26.38
N ALA A 23 -39.86 -20.10 25.38
CA ALA A 23 -38.85 -21.13 25.54
C ALA A 23 -37.54 -20.67 24.86
N PRO A 24 -36.38 -20.89 25.50
CA PRO A 24 -35.08 -20.50 24.96
C PRO A 24 -34.78 -21.30 23.68
N GLN A 25 -34.32 -20.60 22.64
CA GLN A 25 -33.97 -21.19 21.35
C GLN A 25 -32.78 -22.15 21.53
N PHE A 26 -33.06 -23.45 21.45
CA PHE A 26 -32.04 -24.48 21.23
C PHE A 26 -31.78 -24.57 19.73
N GLU A 27 -30.59 -24.15 19.28
CA GLU A 27 -30.12 -24.44 17.92
C GLU A 27 -29.76 -25.93 17.81
N PRO A 28 -30.29 -26.67 16.81
CA PRO A 28 -29.99 -28.08 16.66
C PRO A 28 -28.58 -28.32 16.07
N PRO A 29 -27.84 -29.34 16.54
CA PRO A 29 -26.42 -29.59 16.22
C PRO A 29 -26.14 -30.16 14.82
N TRP A 30 -27.09 -30.04 13.89
CA TRP A 30 -26.98 -30.55 12.52
C TRP A 30 -27.27 -29.46 11.47
N LEU A 31 -26.94 -28.20 11.77
CA LEU A 31 -26.62 -27.26 10.69
C LEU A 31 -25.42 -27.84 9.94
N VAL A 32 -25.71 -28.42 8.77
CA VAL A 32 -24.72 -28.64 7.72
C VAL A 32 -24.07 -27.28 7.48
N PRO A 33 -22.74 -27.13 7.62
CA PRO A 33 -22.06 -25.91 7.22
C PRO A 33 -22.51 -25.56 5.82
N ASP A 34 -22.84 -24.28 5.56
CA ASP A 34 -23.18 -23.83 4.21
C ASP A 34 -22.22 -24.49 3.22
N VAL A 35 -22.80 -25.18 2.23
CA VAL A 35 -22.03 -25.81 1.16
C VAL A 35 -21.13 -24.72 0.61
N ASP A 36 -19.82 -24.92 0.76
CA ASP A 36 -18.79 -24.02 0.27
C ASP A 36 -18.96 -23.96 -1.25
N HIS A 37 -19.77 -23.00 -1.71
CA HIS A 37 -19.94 -22.70 -3.10
C HIS A 37 -18.56 -22.23 -3.56
N LEU A 38 -17.83 -23.12 -4.22
CA LEU A 38 -16.68 -22.79 -5.06
C LEU A 38 -16.99 -21.45 -5.73
N SER A 39 -16.25 -20.43 -5.31
CA SER A 39 -16.42 -19.03 -5.67
C SER A 39 -16.73 -18.87 -7.16
N GLU A 40 -18.00 -18.63 -7.48
CA GLU A 40 -18.36 -18.12 -8.80
C GLU A 40 -17.85 -16.68 -8.88
N ASN A 41 -16.65 -16.49 -9.44
CA ASN A 41 -16.05 -15.25 -9.96
C ASN A 41 -16.79 -13.93 -9.70
N TYR A 42 -16.94 -13.55 -8.43
CA TYR A 42 -17.47 -12.24 -8.05
C TYR A 42 -16.34 -11.22 -8.13
N GLY A 43 -16.31 -10.47 -9.24
CA GLY A 43 -15.64 -9.18 -9.34
C GLY A 43 -14.14 -9.22 -9.62
N GLU A 44 -13.69 -9.94 -10.65
CA GLU A 44 -12.35 -9.69 -11.20
C GLU A 44 -12.29 -8.23 -11.65
N ILE A 45 -11.55 -7.42 -10.88
CA ILE A 45 -11.20 -6.05 -11.27
C ILE A 45 -10.60 -6.16 -12.67
N PRO A 46 -11.16 -5.49 -13.69
CA PRO A 46 -10.65 -5.65 -15.04
C PRO A 46 -9.18 -5.27 -15.05
N GLN A 47 -8.35 -6.20 -15.51
CA GLN A 47 -6.90 -6.05 -15.52
C GLN A 47 -6.46 -5.71 -16.94
N LEU A 48 -5.50 -4.80 -17.05
CA LEU A 48 -4.78 -4.52 -18.29
C LEU A 48 -3.36 -5.02 -18.11
N PHE A 49 -2.97 -6.05 -18.86
CA PHE A 49 -1.67 -6.72 -18.71
C PHE A 49 -1.41 -7.24 -17.29
N GLY A 50 -2.40 -7.91 -16.69
CA GLY A 50 -2.28 -8.44 -15.33
C GLY A 50 -2.25 -7.39 -14.21
N GLN A 51 -2.32 -6.09 -14.55
CA GLN A 51 -2.41 -4.99 -13.58
C GLN A 51 -3.86 -4.53 -13.45
N PRO A 52 -4.38 -4.32 -12.22
CA PRO A 52 -5.72 -3.80 -12.04
C PRO A 52 -5.84 -2.41 -12.67
N LEU A 53 -6.93 -2.16 -13.40
CA LEU A 53 -7.20 -0.82 -13.92
C LEU A 53 -7.48 0.17 -12.78
N PRO A 54 -7.15 1.46 -12.97
CA PRO A 54 -7.55 2.53 -12.06
C PRO A 54 -9.06 2.54 -11.82
N SER A 55 -9.46 2.82 -10.57
CA SER A 55 -10.88 2.96 -10.20
C SER A 55 -11.54 4.08 -10.98
N GLY A 56 -12.74 3.83 -11.52
CA GLY A 56 -13.55 4.83 -12.23
C GLY A 56 -13.46 4.78 -13.76
N ILE A 57 -12.66 3.88 -14.34
CA ILE A 57 -12.62 3.66 -15.79
C ILE A 57 -13.66 2.60 -16.17
N VAL A 58 -14.57 2.96 -17.08
CA VAL A 58 -15.56 2.01 -17.62
C VAL A 58 -14.87 1.08 -18.63
N PRO A 59 -15.17 -0.23 -18.69
CA PRO A 59 -14.52 -1.16 -19.62
C PRO A 59 -14.53 -0.72 -21.09
N ALA A 60 -15.59 -0.03 -21.53
CA ALA A 60 -15.69 0.54 -22.89
C ALA A 60 -14.65 1.64 -23.16
N ASP A 61 -14.33 2.45 -22.15
CA ASP A 61 -13.34 3.53 -22.25
C ASP A 61 -11.91 2.98 -22.28
N VAL A 62 -11.67 1.80 -21.71
CA VAL A 62 -10.34 1.17 -21.69
C VAL A 62 -9.82 0.93 -23.10
N GLN A 63 -10.71 0.47 -23.99
CA GLN A 63 -10.34 0.16 -25.36
C GLN A 63 -9.89 1.41 -26.12
N GLN A 64 -10.65 2.50 -26.01
CA GLN A 64 -10.34 3.73 -26.74
C GLN A 64 -9.22 4.54 -26.11
N GLN A 65 -9.15 4.60 -24.77
CA GLN A 65 -8.21 5.48 -24.07
C GLN A 65 -6.84 4.83 -23.84
N PHE A 66 -6.77 3.50 -23.79
CA PHE A 66 -5.52 2.81 -23.46
C PHE A 66 -5.06 1.85 -24.55
N ILE A 67 -5.94 1.00 -25.08
CA ILE A 67 -5.52 -0.06 -26.02
C ILE A 67 -5.12 0.51 -27.38
N GLU A 68 -5.94 1.40 -27.97
CA GLU A 68 -5.60 2.00 -29.27
C GLU A 68 -4.33 2.88 -29.21
N PRO A 69 -4.17 3.82 -28.25
CA PRO A 69 -2.93 4.58 -28.13
C PRO A 69 -1.70 3.71 -27.88
N LEU A 70 -1.86 2.60 -27.15
CA LEU A 70 -0.78 1.65 -26.94
C LEU A 70 -0.40 0.93 -28.24
N ALA A 71 -1.38 0.43 -29.00
CA ALA A 71 -1.13 -0.25 -30.27
C ALA A 71 -0.50 0.68 -31.32
N ASP A 72 -0.91 1.95 -31.32
CA ASP A 72 -0.37 2.99 -32.20
C ASP A 72 1.05 3.39 -31.78
N SER A 73 1.30 3.61 -30.48
CA SER A 73 2.65 3.89 -29.98
C SER A 73 3.61 2.72 -30.23
N PHE A 74 3.13 1.49 -30.07
CA PHE A 74 3.89 0.28 -30.43
C PHE A 74 4.26 0.30 -31.90
N SER A 75 3.31 0.55 -32.79
CA SER A 75 3.55 0.55 -34.23
C SER A 75 4.56 1.64 -34.63
N ALA A 76 4.46 2.83 -34.04
CA ALA A 76 5.40 3.94 -34.28
C ALA A 76 6.82 3.64 -33.77
N ASP A 77 6.94 3.06 -32.57
CA ASP A 77 8.24 2.68 -31.99
C ASP A 77 8.89 1.55 -32.80
N MET A 78 8.11 0.58 -33.28
CA MET A 78 8.61 -0.51 -34.12
C MET A 78 9.06 -0.04 -35.51
N ASP A 79 8.38 0.95 -36.08
CA ASP A 79 8.82 1.58 -37.34
C ASP A 79 10.17 2.30 -37.16
N THR A 80 10.32 3.03 -36.06
CA THR A 80 11.58 3.70 -35.68
C THR A 80 12.74 2.70 -35.54
N LEU A 81 12.47 1.53 -34.96
CA LEU A 81 13.43 0.43 -34.81
C LEU A 81 13.61 -0.43 -36.08
N ARG A 82 12.94 -0.06 -37.18
CA ARG A 82 12.97 -0.76 -38.48
C ARG A 82 12.56 -2.22 -38.38
N VAL A 83 11.61 -2.53 -37.50
CA VAL A 83 11.01 -3.86 -37.43
C VAL A 83 10.08 -4.05 -38.64
N PRO A 84 10.11 -5.21 -39.34
CA PRO A 84 9.23 -5.43 -40.47
C PRO A 84 7.74 -5.28 -40.11
N THR A 85 7.00 -4.52 -40.94
CA THR A 85 5.60 -4.13 -40.70
C THR A 85 4.66 -5.31 -40.48
N LYS A 86 4.97 -6.48 -41.06
CA LYS A 86 4.22 -7.74 -40.83
C LYS A 86 4.15 -8.07 -39.34
N TYR A 87 5.29 -8.04 -38.65
CA TYR A 87 5.37 -8.44 -37.24
C TYR A 87 4.82 -7.38 -36.31
N SER A 88 5.08 -6.09 -36.60
CA SER A 88 4.54 -5.00 -35.79
C SER A 88 3.01 -4.93 -35.87
N ARG A 89 2.43 -5.08 -37.07
CA ARG A 89 0.97 -5.13 -37.21
C ARG A 89 0.36 -6.33 -36.50
N MET A 90 1.02 -7.49 -36.56
CA MET A 90 0.53 -8.69 -35.89
C MET A 90 0.54 -8.53 -34.36
N ALA A 91 1.62 -8.01 -33.78
CA ALA A 91 1.68 -7.75 -32.34
C ALA A 91 0.71 -6.63 -31.92
N ALA A 92 0.54 -5.56 -32.72
CA ALA A 92 -0.47 -4.54 -32.47
C ALA A 92 -1.90 -5.11 -32.45
N ASN A 93 -2.23 -5.99 -33.41
CA ASN A 93 -3.52 -6.68 -33.44
C ASN A 93 -3.68 -7.65 -32.26
N PHE A 94 -2.60 -8.30 -31.84
CA PHE A 94 -2.60 -9.14 -30.64
C PHE A 94 -2.95 -8.31 -29.39
N PHE A 95 -2.32 -7.14 -29.20
CA PHE A 95 -2.67 -6.23 -28.10
C PHE A 95 -4.15 -5.84 -28.14
N ARG A 96 -4.69 -5.49 -29.31
CA ARG A 96 -6.12 -5.16 -29.46
C ARG A 96 -7.05 -6.30 -29.08
N ALA A 97 -6.70 -7.54 -29.44
CA ALA A 97 -7.53 -8.70 -29.22
C ALA A 97 -7.50 -9.20 -27.76
N TYR A 98 -6.31 -9.18 -27.13
CA TYR A 98 -6.08 -9.88 -25.87
C TYR A 98 -5.82 -8.98 -24.67
N ALA A 99 -5.74 -7.65 -24.82
CA ALA A 99 -5.47 -6.75 -23.68
C ALA A 99 -6.56 -6.79 -22.59
N MET A 100 -7.80 -7.15 -22.94
CA MET A 100 -8.96 -7.18 -22.01
C MET A 100 -9.47 -8.58 -21.72
N GLN A 101 -8.95 -9.60 -22.40
CA GLN A 101 -9.45 -10.97 -22.26
C GLN A 101 -8.60 -11.73 -21.24
N PRO A 102 -9.20 -12.38 -20.23
CA PRO A 102 -8.46 -13.31 -19.39
C PRO A 102 -7.95 -14.42 -20.30
N LEU A 103 -6.63 -14.53 -20.41
CA LEU A 103 -6.03 -15.57 -21.24
C LEU A 103 -6.18 -16.91 -20.52
N PRO A 104 -6.70 -17.96 -21.20
CA PRO A 104 -6.69 -19.31 -20.65
C PRO A 104 -5.24 -19.75 -20.43
N HIS A 105 -5.05 -20.85 -19.70
CA HIS A 105 -3.72 -21.42 -19.49
C HIS A 105 -3.03 -21.69 -20.84
N VAL A 106 -2.01 -20.90 -21.17
CA VAL A 106 -1.28 -21.00 -22.44
C VAL A 106 -0.01 -21.82 -22.22
N VAL A 107 0.15 -22.87 -23.02
CA VAL A 107 1.39 -23.66 -23.07
C VAL A 107 2.34 -23.01 -24.08
N ALA A 108 3.60 -22.82 -23.69
CA ALA A 108 4.62 -22.28 -24.58
C ALA A 108 4.98 -23.29 -25.68
N GLU A 109 4.65 -22.96 -26.94
CA GLU A 109 4.97 -23.73 -28.15
C GLU A 109 6.20 -23.17 -28.89
N HIS A 110 6.66 -21.98 -28.49
CA HIS A 110 7.78 -21.28 -29.12
C HIS A 110 9.15 -21.74 -28.60
N THR A 111 10.19 -21.54 -29.42
CA THR A 111 11.60 -21.82 -29.06
C THR A 111 12.36 -20.59 -28.57
N TYR A 112 11.72 -19.42 -28.49
CA TYR A 112 12.37 -18.19 -28.05
C TYR A 112 12.86 -18.26 -26.60
N SER A 113 14.06 -17.73 -26.35
CA SER A 113 14.63 -17.66 -25.00
C SER A 113 14.15 -16.41 -24.27
N LEU A 114 13.54 -16.61 -23.10
CA LEU A 114 13.15 -15.57 -22.15
C LEU A 114 14.26 -15.19 -21.16
N ARG A 115 15.50 -15.68 -21.35
CA ARG A 115 16.62 -15.37 -20.45
C ARG A 115 16.98 -13.88 -20.54
N GLY A 116 17.00 -13.20 -19.39
CA GLY A 116 17.31 -11.78 -19.26
C GLY A 116 16.08 -10.85 -19.16
N PHE A 117 14.87 -11.43 -19.08
CA PHE A 117 13.63 -10.69 -18.84
C PHE A 117 13.10 -11.01 -17.43
N ASP A 118 13.93 -10.79 -16.41
CA ASP A 118 13.63 -11.14 -15.02
C ASP A 118 12.47 -10.32 -14.41
N TRP A 119 12.04 -9.26 -15.10
CA TRP A 119 10.86 -8.47 -14.74
C TRP A 119 9.53 -9.14 -15.08
N LEU A 120 9.53 -10.23 -15.87
CA LEU A 120 8.32 -10.97 -16.20
C LEU A 120 7.79 -11.70 -14.96
N THR A 121 6.64 -11.26 -14.47
CA THR A 121 6.00 -11.91 -13.33
C THR A 121 5.28 -13.19 -13.79
N PRO A 122 4.97 -14.13 -12.86
CA PRO A 122 4.14 -15.28 -13.19
C PRO A 122 2.77 -14.91 -13.79
N GLY A 123 2.23 -13.73 -13.46
CA GLY A 123 0.96 -13.23 -14.00
C GLY A 123 1.06 -12.77 -15.46
N ASP A 124 2.19 -12.23 -15.88
CA ASP A 124 2.40 -11.75 -17.26
C ASP A 124 2.73 -12.89 -18.23
N ARG A 125 3.16 -14.03 -17.69
CA ARG A 125 3.72 -15.13 -18.47
C ARG A 125 2.75 -15.75 -19.47
N PRO A 126 1.47 -16.03 -19.14
CA PRO A 126 0.50 -16.53 -20.12
C PRO A 126 0.29 -15.56 -21.30
N PHE A 127 0.28 -14.25 -21.01
CA PHE A 127 0.15 -13.21 -22.04
C PHE A 127 1.35 -13.18 -22.98
N VAL A 128 2.55 -13.24 -22.41
CA VAL A 128 3.78 -13.24 -23.20
C VAL A 128 3.91 -14.53 -24.00
N ASP A 129 3.67 -15.70 -23.41
CA ASP A 129 3.77 -16.98 -24.10
C ASP A 129 2.76 -17.06 -25.26
N ALA A 130 1.55 -16.51 -25.10
CA ALA A 130 0.56 -16.41 -26.18
C ALA A 130 1.06 -15.55 -27.36
N LEU A 131 1.58 -14.35 -27.07
CA LEU A 131 2.16 -13.47 -28.09
C LEU A 131 3.33 -14.14 -28.82
N LEU A 132 4.19 -14.83 -28.07
CA LEU A 132 5.35 -15.52 -28.61
C LEU A 132 4.98 -16.73 -29.46
N ASN A 133 3.91 -17.46 -29.11
CA ASN A 133 3.38 -18.53 -29.94
C ASN A 133 2.88 -17.99 -31.29
N ASP A 134 2.15 -16.87 -31.31
CA ASP A 134 1.71 -16.23 -32.56
C ASP A 134 2.89 -15.72 -33.41
N LEU A 135 3.92 -15.17 -32.75
CA LEU A 135 5.16 -14.76 -33.42
C LEU A 135 5.95 -15.95 -33.97
N ALA A 136 5.98 -17.09 -33.27
CA ALA A 136 6.60 -18.32 -33.76
C ALA A 136 5.88 -18.86 -34.99
N ARG A 137 4.55 -18.88 -34.99
CA ARG A 137 3.74 -19.32 -36.16
C ARG A 137 3.95 -18.45 -37.40
N ALA A 138 4.35 -17.19 -37.21
CA ALA A 138 4.64 -16.26 -38.31
C ALA A 138 6.11 -16.26 -38.76
N ASP A 139 6.94 -17.17 -38.24
CA ASP A 139 8.39 -17.25 -38.44
C ASP A 139 9.10 -15.94 -38.06
N CYS A 140 8.77 -15.38 -36.90
CA CYS A 140 9.39 -14.14 -36.43
C CYS A 140 10.85 -14.37 -36.01
N PRO A 141 11.82 -13.57 -36.49
CA PRO A 141 13.19 -13.69 -36.03
C PRO A 141 13.33 -13.42 -34.53
N SER A 142 14.14 -14.20 -33.81
CA SER A 142 14.36 -14.03 -32.37
C SER A 142 14.85 -12.63 -31.97
N LYS A 143 15.54 -11.92 -32.87
CA LYS A 143 15.97 -10.54 -32.65
C LYS A 143 14.77 -9.57 -32.54
N VAL A 144 13.74 -9.75 -33.38
CA VAL A 144 12.52 -8.94 -33.36
C VAL A 144 11.74 -9.22 -32.08
N VAL A 145 11.63 -10.49 -31.70
CA VAL A 145 11.01 -10.90 -30.44
C VAL A 145 11.66 -10.22 -29.23
N ARG A 146 13.01 -10.18 -29.17
CA ARG A 146 13.71 -9.48 -28.10
C ARG A 146 13.39 -7.99 -28.07
N ILE A 147 13.30 -7.33 -29.22
CA ILE A 147 12.89 -5.92 -29.31
C ILE A 147 11.49 -5.73 -28.73
N PHE A 148 10.54 -6.60 -29.09
CA PHE A 148 9.17 -6.54 -28.58
C PHE A 148 9.11 -6.72 -27.06
N LEU A 149 9.82 -7.72 -26.53
CA LEU A 149 9.86 -7.97 -25.09
C LEU A 149 10.53 -6.82 -24.33
N SER A 150 11.62 -6.25 -24.86
CA SER A 150 12.26 -5.08 -24.27
C SER A 150 11.33 -3.86 -24.24
N TRP A 151 10.62 -3.60 -25.33
CA TRP A 151 9.63 -2.53 -25.40
C TRP A 151 8.49 -2.75 -24.42
N TYR A 152 7.95 -3.97 -24.37
CA TYR A 152 6.84 -4.33 -23.48
C TYR A 152 7.23 -4.15 -22.01
N GLY A 153 8.42 -4.62 -21.61
CA GLY A 153 8.93 -4.42 -20.25
C GLY A 153 9.21 -2.95 -19.91
N GLU A 154 9.52 -2.09 -20.88
CA GLU A 154 9.58 -0.64 -20.67
C GLU A 154 8.19 -0.04 -20.46
N LYS A 155 7.20 -0.43 -21.26
CA LYS A 155 5.83 0.06 -21.12
C LYS A 155 5.16 -0.40 -19.84
N ILE A 156 5.33 -1.66 -19.43
CA ILE A 156 4.88 -2.11 -18.11
C ILE A 156 5.52 -1.26 -17.03
N ARG A 157 6.85 -1.03 -17.08
CA ARG A 157 7.49 -0.16 -16.08
C ARG A 157 6.95 1.27 -16.09
N GLN A 158 6.66 1.85 -17.26
CA GLN A 158 6.04 3.18 -17.35
C GLN A 158 4.63 3.17 -16.76
N LEU A 159 3.80 2.17 -17.07
CA LEU A 159 2.46 2.01 -16.50
C LEU A 159 2.52 1.79 -15.00
N THR A 160 3.39 0.89 -14.52
CA THR A 160 3.63 0.67 -13.09
C THR A 160 4.24 1.89 -12.43
N GLN A 161 4.97 2.78 -13.10
CA GLN A 161 5.44 4.04 -12.52
C GLN A 161 4.34 5.12 -12.49
N ALA A 162 3.44 5.11 -13.48
CA ALA A 162 2.28 5.99 -13.54
C ALA A 162 1.17 5.56 -12.54
N GLN A 163 1.04 4.25 -12.31
CA GLN A 163 0.09 3.63 -11.36
C GLN A 163 0.72 3.33 -10.01
N ALA A 164 2.05 3.21 -9.92
CA ALA A 164 2.73 3.38 -8.65
C ALA A 164 2.15 4.68 -8.12
N PRO A 165 1.71 4.70 -6.86
CA PRO A 165 1.26 5.94 -6.28
C PRO A 165 2.41 6.90 -6.51
N VAL A 166 2.22 7.84 -7.45
CA VAL A 166 2.78 9.15 -7.30
C VAL A 166 2.44 9.42 -5.84
N ARG A 167 3.45 9.55 -4.98
CA ARG A 167 3.25 10.14 -3.66
C ARG A 167 2.84 11.61 -3.83
N ARG A 168 1.85 11.90 -4.68
CA ARG A 168 0.79 12.85 -4.40
C ARG A 168 0.05 12.21 -3.25
N THR A 169 0.59 12.42 -2.06
CA THR A 169 -0.26 12.56 -0.91
C THR A 169 -1.23 13.71 -1.25
N SER A 170 -2.36 13.39 -1.91
CA SER A 170 -3.56 14.18 -1.71
C SER A 170 -3.92 13.93 -0.25
N HIS A 171 -3.20 14.62 0.63
CA HIS A 171 -3.53 14.70 2.02
C HIS A 171 -4.89 15.36 2.05
N VAL A 172 -5.90 14.58 2.40
CA VAL A 172 -7.23 15.13 2.66
C VAL A 172 -7.05 16.14 3.78
N THR A 173 -7.23 17.42 3.47
CA THR A 173 -7.32 18.42 4.51
C THR A 173 -8.76 18.53 4.98
N ILE A 174 -8.97 19.18 6.12
CA ILE A 174 -10.28 19.55 6.61
C ILE A 174 -11.11 20.25 5.52
N ASP A 175 -10.49 21.05 4.65
CA ASP A 175 -11.17 21.80 3.58
C ASP A 175 -11.71 20.91 2.46
N ASP A 176 -11.21 19.66 2.35
CA ASP A 176 -11.67 18.67 1.37
C ASP A 176 -12.82 17.81 1.90
N LEU A 177 -13.18 17.93 3.19
CA LEU A 177 -14.23 17.14 3.83
C LEU A 177 -15.62 17.72 3.55
N SER A 178 -16.62 16.85 3.41
CA SER A 178 -18.02 17.28 3.47
C SER A 178 -18.41 17.77 4.87
N ASP A 179 -19.45 18.60 4.99
CA ASP A 179 -19.94 19.11 6.28
C ASP A 179 -20.22 17.98 7.30
N THR A 180 -20.71 16.83 6.82
CA THR A 180 -20.99 15.66 7.68
C THR A 180 -19.71 14.97 8.14
N GLU A 181 -18.70 14.86 7.27
CA GLU A 181 -17.40 14.29 7.65
C GLU A 181 -16.64 15.21 8.60
N PHE A 182 -16.68 16.53 8.35
CA PHE A 182 -16.09 17.53 9.21
C PHE A 182 -16.68 17.48 10.63
N ALA A 183 -18.00 17.40 10.78
CA ALA A 183 -18.65 17.29 12.08
C ALA A 183 -18.23 16.01 12.84
N ILE A 184 -17.97 14.91 12.13
CA ILE A 184 -17.47 13.67 12.74
C ILE A 184 -16.02 13.85 13.23
N VAL A 185 -15.16 14.46 12.43
CA VAL A 185 -13.77 14.74 12.82
C VAL A 185 -13.72 15.71 14.00
N GLU A 186 -14.51 16.79 13.96
CA GLU A 186 -14.59 17.79 15.03
C GLU A 186 -15.09 17.18 16.34
N SER A 187 -16.17 16.39 16.29
CA SER A 187 -16.73 15.74 17.50
C SER A 187 -15.78 14.72 18.15
N ARG A 188 -14.86 14.13 17.39
CA ARG A 188 -13.87 13.15 17.88
C ARG A 188 -12.52 13.75 18.21
N ALA A 189 -12.21 14.96 17.72
CA ALA A 189 -10.88 15.54 17.77
C ALA A 189 -10.24 15.53 19.17
N GLU A 190 -11.00 15.88 20.21
CA GLU A 190 -10.48 15.87 21.59
C GLU A 190 -10.25 14.45 22.12
N SER A 191 -11.15 13.51 21.81
CA SER A 191 -11.00 12.11 22.19
C SER A 191 -9.76 11.50 21.51
N ASP A 192 -9.59 11.75 20.21
CA ASP A 192 -8.46 11.25 19.44
C ASP A 192 -7.14 11.85 19.92
N ARG A 193 -7.14 13.15 20.28
CA ARG A 193 -5.99 13.82 20.89
C ARG A 193 -5.59 13.16 22.20
N GLN A 194 -6.53 12.90 23.11
CA GLN A 194 -6.24 12.24 24.39
C GLN A 194 -5.76 10.80 24.18
N ALA A 195 -6.36 10.06 23.24
CA ALA A 195 -5.92 8.71 22.88
C ALA A 195 -4.48 8.71 22.36
N GLY A 196 -4.14 9.63 21.46
CA GLY A 196 -2.78 9.81 20.95
C GLY A 196 -1.78 10.16 22.05
N LEU A 197 -2.12 11.09 22.95
CA LEU A 197 -1.25 11.46 24.07
C LEU A 197 -1.06 10.30 25.07
N ASN A 198 -2.11 9.52 25.35
CA ASN A 198 -2.01 8.36 26.24
C ASN A 198 -1.12 7.27 25.63
N GLU A 199 -1.23 7.03 24.33
CA GLU A 199 -0.35 6.09 23.61
C GLU A 199 1.10 6.56 23.64
N LEU A 200 1.36 7.85 23.42
CA LEU A 200 2.72 8.42 23.53
C LEU A 200 3.27 8.34 24.96
N ARG A 201 2.44 8.56 25.99
CA ARG A 201 2.85 8.34 27.40
C ARG A 201 3.23 6.88 27.64
N ARG A 202 2.47 5.94 27.09
CA ARG A 202 2.76 4.51 27.19
C ARG A 202 4.09 4.15 26.51
N ARG A 203 4.38 4.75 25.34
CA ARG A 203 5.62 4.51 24.57
C ARG A 203 6.85 5.16 25.20
N TRP A 204 6.75 6.42 25.63
CA TRP A 204 7.90 7.21 26.11
C TRP A 204 8.10 7.17 27.63
N GLY A 205 7.09 6.76 28.40
CA GLY A 205 7.14 6.71 29.86
C GLY A 205 7.56 8.05 30.46
N ASN A 206 8.59 8.01 31.31
CA ASN A 206 9.10 9.19 32.03
C ASN A 206 9.67 10.29 31.10
N GLN A 207 10.02 9.94 29.86
CA GLN A 207 10.57 10.90 28.89
C GLN A 207 9.49 11.65 28.10
N PHE A 208 8.21 11.34 28.32
CA PHE A 208 7.09 11.92 27.57
C PHE A 208 7.12 13.46 27.56
N SER A 209 7.24 14.10 28.72
CA SER A 209 7.23 15.56 28.80
C SER A 209 8.42 16.23 28.12
N VAL A 210 9.59 15.59 28.15
CA VAL A 210 10.81 16.10 27.49
C VAL A 210 10.68 15.96 25.98
N ASN A 211 10.24 14.80 25.50
CA ASN A 211 10.05 14.54 24.08
C ASN A 211 8.98 15.45 23.46
N MET A 212 7.85 15.65 24.16
CA MET A 212 6.81 16.59 23.72
C MET A 212 7.33 18.02 23.63
N ARG A 213 8.17 18.47 24.56
CA ARG A 213 8.80 19.79 24.48
C ARG A 213 9.69 19.91 23.25
N ALA A 214 10.47 18.88 22.94
CA ALA A 214 11.31 18.87 21.74
C ALA A 214 10.48 18.93 20.45
N VAL A 215 9.35 18.22 20.38
CA VAL A 215 8.41 18.29 19.25
C VAL A 215 7.83 19.70 19.13
N HIS A 216 7.32 20.29 20.22
CA HIS A 216 6.76 21.64 20.21
C HIS A 216 7.78 22.68 19.75
N ASP A 217 9.01 22.61 20.25
CA ASP A 217 10.10 23.51 19.83
C ASP A 217 10.43 23.33 18.35
N HIS A 218 10.46 22.09 17.85
CA HIS A 218 10.72 21.80 16.44
C HIS A 218 9.61 22.36 15.53
N VAL A 219 8.34 22.12 15.87
CA VAL A 219 7.18 22.67 15.14
C VAL A 219 7.18 24.19 15.16
N ALA A 220 7.54 24.82 16.28
CA ALA A 220 7.60 26.27 16.38
C ALA A 220 8.75 26.90 15.58
N LYS A 221 9.94 26.28 15.59
CA LYS A 221 11.17 26.86 15.04
C LYS A 221 11.47 26.46 13.59
N ASN A 222 11.19 25.21 13.22
CA ASN A 222 11.66 24.63 11.96
C ASN A 222 10.55 24.49 10.90
N LEU A 223 9.28 24.46 11.30
CA LEU A 223 8.17 24.41 10.34
C LEU A 223 7.73 25.83 9.93
N THR A 224 7.52 26.01 8.63
CA THR A 224 6.93 27.22 8.07
C THR A 224 5.46 27.36 8.46
N ALA A 225 4.88 28.55 8.31
CA ALA A 225 3.45 28.77 8.57
C ALA A 225 2.56 27.81 7.76
N ALA A 226 2.87 27.62 6.47
CA ALA A 226 2.14 26.70 5.61
C ALA A 226 2.21 25.24 6.09
N GLN A 227 3.38 24.79 6.56
CA GLN A 227 3.55 23.43 7.10
C GLN A 227 2.83 23.24 8.45
N ARG A 228 2.78 24.28 9.29
CA ARG A 228 2.00 24.24 10.54
C ARG A 228 0.52 24.15 10.28
N THR A 229 -0.01 25.00 9.39
CA THR A 229 -1.42 24.93 8.97
C THR A 229 -1.72 23.56 8.39
N PHE A 230 -0.84 23.04 7.53
CA PHE A 230 -0.99 21.70 6.98
C PHE A 230 -1.02 20.60 8.06
N LEU A 231 -0.15 20.65 9.07
CA LEU A 231 -0.15 19.70 10.18
C LEU A 231 -1.45 19.76 11.00
N GLU A 232 -2.02 20.95 11.15
CA GLU A 232 -3.27 21.21 11.87
C GLU A 232 -4.52 20.78 11.08
N THR A 233 -4.49 20.89 9.75
CA THR A 233 -5.65 20.60 8.90
C THR A 233 -5.61 19.26 8.19
N ALA A 234 -4.46 18.60 8.06
CA ALA A 234 -4.36 17.31 7.40
C ALA A 234 -5.00 16.19 8.23
N VAL A 235 -5.68 15.28 7.55
CA VAL A 235 -6.33 14.11 8.15
C VAL A 235 -5.55 12.84 7.78
N ALA A 236 -5.18 12.08 8.80
CA ALA A 236 -4.52 10.78 8.65
C ALA A 236 -5.52 9.68 8.29
N LYS A 237 -5.01 8.51 7.89
CA LYS A 237 -5.84 7.33 7.62
C LYS A 237 -6.66 6.99 8.87
N GLY A 238 -7.98 6.90 8.72
CA GLY A 238 -8.91 6.66 9.83
C GLY A 238 -9.62 7.91 10.37
N GLY A 239 -9.43 9.08 9.76
CA GLY A 239 -10.19 10.30 10.10
C GLY A 239 -9.64 11.09 11.29
N VAL A 240 -8.44 10.75 11.75
CA VAL A 240 -7.77 11.44 12.86
C VAL A 240 -6.91 12.57 12.31
N LEU A 241 -6.95 13.75 12.94
CA LEU A 241 -6.06 14.85 12.56
C LEU A 241 -4.59 14.43 12.68
N LEU A 242 -3.78 14.83 11.71
CA LEU A 242 -2.38 14.44 11.62
C LEU A 242 -1.60 14.88 12.88
N ALA A 243 -1.91 16.06 13.41
CA ALA A 243 -1.38 16.58 14.67
C ALA A 243 -1.73 15.74 15.91
N ASN A 244 -2.81 14.94 15.88
CA ASN A 244 -3.25 14.09 16.98
C ASN A 244 -2.74 12.65 16.87
N HIS A 245 -2.25 12.25 15.70
CA HIS A 245 -1.82 10.87 15.45
C HIS A 245 -0.46 10.58 16.12
N PRO A 246 -0.33 9.53 16.96
CA PRO A 246 0.87 9.28 17.75
C PRO A 246 2.11 9.03 16.87
N ASP A 247 1.96 8.34 15.73
CA ASP A 247 3.10 8.06 14.85
C ASP A 247 3.60 9.33 14.13
N THR A 248 2.73 10.32 13.88
CA THR A 248 3.14 11.61 13.32
C THR A 248 3.96 12.38 14.35
N ILE A 249 3.48 12.45 15.59
CA ILE A 249 4.19 13.12 16.67
C ILE A 249 5.54 12.44 16.92
N GLU A 250 5.61 11.11 16.82
CA GLU A 250 6.85 10.36 16.91
C GLU A 250 7.79 10.64 15.73
N ALA A 251 7.27 10.76 14.50
CA ALA A 251 8.06 11.15 13.34
C ALA A 251 8.64 12.58 13.51
N LEU A 252 7.82 13.53 13.95
CA LEU A 252 8.25 14.90 14.27
C LEU A 252 9.30 14.92 15.38
N TYR A 253 9.19 14.03 16.37
CA TYR A 253 10.23 13.87 17.39
C TYR A 253 11.53 13.35 16.79
N ARG A 254 11.48 12.33 15.92
CA ARG A 254 12.66 11.81 15.22
C ARG A 254 13.29 12.89 14.35
N GLU A 255 12.51 13.72 13.67
CA GLU A 255 12.99 14.88 12.93
C GLU A 255 13.52 15.98 13.84
N ALA A 256 12.95 16.20 15.02
CA ALA A 256 13.49 17.13 16.00
C ALA A 256 14.87 16.70 16.50
N VAL A 257 15.04 15.41 16.77
CA VAL A 257 16.32 14.82 17.19
C VAL A 257 17.31 14.76 16.01
N ALA A 258 16.86 14.35 14.81
CA ALA A 258 17.68 14.28 13.61
C ALA A 258 18.08 15.67 13.11
N GLY A 259 17.18 16.66 13.19
CA GLY A 259 17.44 18.06 12.89
C GLY A 259 18.35 18.72 13.92
N ALA A 260 18.28 18.32 15.19
CA ALA A 260 19.31 18.66 16.17
C ALA A 260 20.65 18.03 15.78
N ILE A 261 20.67 16.78 15.33
CA ILE A 261 21.87 16.11 14.80
C ILE A 261 22.38 16.78 13.51
N ASP A 262 21.51 17.26 12.62
CA ASP A 262 21.87 17.89 11.35
C ASP A 262 22.23 19.38 11.51
N GLN A 263 21.66 20.10 12.47
CA GLN A 263 22.19 21.40 12.91
C GLN A 263 23.57 21.25 13.57
N LEU A 264 23.84 20.10 14.19
CA LEU A 264 25.17 19.73 14.67
C LEU A 264 26.09 19.25 13.53
N ARG A 265 25.57 18.69 12.43
CA ARG A 265 26.33 18.32 11.21
C ARG A 265 26.51 19.46 10.20
N GLY A 266 25.65 20.47 10.23
CA GLY A 266 25.68 21.69 9.42
C GLY A 266 26.77 22.67 9.87
N GLY A 267 27.36 22.43 11.05
CA GLY A 267 28.65 22.94 11.47
C GLY A 267 29.80 21.99 11.10
N GLY A 268 29.94 21.65 9.82
CA GLY A 268 31.13 20.99 9.29
C GLY A 268 31.25 19.49 9.60
N HIS A 269 31.40 18.71 8.54
CA HIS A 269 31.71 17.27 8.51
C HIS A 269 33.05 16.85 9.15
N ASN A 270 33.61 17.63 10.08
CA ASN A 270 34.92 17.42 10.71
C ASN A 270 34.90 17.25 12.24
N ASN A 271 33.75 17.36 12.94
CA ASN A 271 33.79 17.56 14.40
C ASN A 271 33.26 16.44 15.31
N LEU A 272 32.83 15.28 14.80
CA LEU A 272 32.45 14.16 15.70
C LEU A 272 33.62 13.76 16.60
N GLY A 273 34.83 13.67 16.04
CA GLY A 273 36.05 13.42 16.82
C GLY A 273 36.42 14.58 17.75
N ALA A 274 36.18 15.82 17.36
CA ALA A 274 36.49 16.99 18.18
C ALA A 274 35.54 17.15 19.38
N GLU A 275 34.25 16.83 19.20
CA GLU A 275 33.25 16.88 20.27
C GLU A 275 33.53 15.78 21.31
N ILE A 276 33.88 14.57 20.85
CA ILE A 276 34.38 13.50 21.73
C ILE A 276 35.63 13.98 22.48
N THR A 277 36.60 14.57 21.78
CA THR A 277 37.85 15.04 22.38
C THR A 277 37.62 16.14 23.42
N GLU A 278 36.69 17.08 23.19
CA GLU A 278 36.41 18.15 24.15
C GLU A 278 35.68 17.60 25.38
N ILE A 279 34.74 16.67 25.22
CA ILE A 279 34.10 16.02 26.37
C ILE A 279 35.14 15.20 27.15
N GLU A 280 36.04 14.48 26.48
CA GLU A 280 37.15 13.77 27.11
C GLU A 280 38.13 14.72 27.82
N ARG A 281 38.34 15.92 27.29
CA ARG A 281 39.12 16.98 27.94
C ARG A 281 38.43 17.45 29.21
N VAL A 282 37.12 17.69 29.18
CA VAL A 282 36.34 18.03 30.39
C VAL A 282 36.41 16.90 31.41
N MET A 283 36.27 15.64 30.99
CA MET A 283 36.42 14.48 31.89
C MET A 283 37.82 14.43 32.55
N ARG A 284 38.86 14.84 31.82
CA ARG A 284 40.25 14.85 32.31
C ARG A 284 40.57 16.03 33.21
N VAL A 285 40.08 17.23 32.86
CA VAL A 285 40.44 18.49 33.53
C VAL A 285 39.46 18.83 34.66
N ASP A 286 38.16 18.58 34.46
CA ASP A 286 37.09 18.89 35.41
C ASP A 286 36.05 17.75 35.46
N ARG A 287 36.47 16.66 36.09
CA ARG A 287 35.64 15.46 36.20
C ARG A 287 34.35 15.68 36.99
N ARG A 288 34.34 16.63 37.92
CA ARG A 288 33.15 16.95 38.73
C ARG A 288 32.07 17.58 37.86
N ARG A 289 32.43 18.49 36.95
CA ARG A 289 31.51 19.06 35.97
C ARG A 289 30.86 18.00 35.10
N TYR A 290 31.64 17.06 34.55
CA TYR A 290 31.11 15.97 33.74
C TYR A 290 30.13 15.08 34.52
N ASN A 291 30.49 14.68 35.74
CA ASN A 291 29.65 13.80 36.56
C ASN A 291 28.32 14.45 36.98
N ASN A 292 28.27 15.78 37.06
CA ASN A 292 27.05 16.51 37.43
C ASN A 292 26.18 16.90 36.22
N ASP A 293 26.68 16.74 34.99
CA ASP A 293 25.99 17.12 33.76
C ASP A 293 25.45 15.88 33.03
N GLU A 294 24.21 15.50 33.34
CA GLU A 294 23.55 14.33 32.75
C GLU A 294 23.36 14.46 31.23
N VAL A 295 23.19 15.69 30.72
CA VAL A 295 23.02 15.96 29.29
C VAL A 295 24.32 15.70 28.56
N MET A 296 25.45 16.16 29.10
CA MET A 296 26.78 15.90 28.56
C MET A 296 27.10 14.39 28.54
N GLN A 297 26.68 13.65 29.57
CA GLN A 297 26.86 12.20 29.62
C GLN A 297 26.02 11.46 28.56
N ALA A 298 24.74 11.83 28.41
CA ALA A 298 23.86 11.26 27.39
C ALA A 298 24.41 11.54 25.98
N ARG A 299 24.88 12.77 25.74
CA ARG A 299 25.51 13.17 24.49
C ARG A 299 26.77 12.35 24.19
N TYR A 300 27.63 12.15 25.18
CA TYR A 300 28.84 11.35 25.00
C TYR A 300 28.52 9.91 24.59
N ARG A 301 27.54 9.26 25.24
CA ARG A 301 27.12 7.90 24.90
C ARG A 301 26.61 7.79 23.45
N GLU A 302 25.82 8.77 23.01
CA GLU A 302 25.32 8.82 21.64
C GLU A 302 26.45 9.01 20.63
N LEU A 303 27.41 9.91 20.91
CA LEU A 303 28.58 10.13 20.06
C LEU A 303 29.44 8.87 19.91
N ILE A 304 29.63 8.11 21.00
CA ILE A 304 30.35 6.83 20.96
C ILE A 304 29.59 5.79 20.12
N ARG A 305 28.27 5.68 20.29
CA ARG A 305 27.44 4.77 19.49
C ARG A 305 27.53 5.05 17.99
N LEU A 306 27.48 6.33 17.62
CA LEU A 306 27.59 6.77 16.23
C LEU A 306 28.99 6.52 15.64
N ARG A 307 30.05 6.68 16.43
CA ARG A 307 31.44 6.38 16.01
C ARG A 307 31.63 4.89 15.73
N ASP A 308 31.06 4.04 16.59
CA ASP A 308 31.30 2.60 16.58
C ASP A 308 30.33 1.83 15.66
N GLY A 309 29.45 2.53 14.94
CA GLY A 309 28.66 1.95 13.85
C GLY A 309 27.25 1.47 14.21
N GLY A 310 26.74 1.78 15.41
CA GLY A 310 25.35 1.53 15.82
C GLY A 310 25.08 0.18 16.45
#